data_AF-A0A2V8E2R5-F1
#
_entry.id   AF-A0A2V8E2R5-F1
#
_cell.length_a   1.000
_cell.length_b   1.000
_cell.length_c   1.000
_cell.angle_alpha   90.00
_cell.angle_beta   90.00
_cell.angle_gamma   90.00
#
_symmetry.space_group_name_H-M   'P 1'
#
loop_
_entity.id
_entity.type
_entity.pdbx_description
1 polymer ?
#
loop_
_entity_poly.entity_id
_entity_poly.type
_entity_poly.pdbx_seq_one_letter_code
_entity_poly.pdbx_strand_id
1 'polypeptide(L)'
;MEGRQRDFNRRRFLEVLSAAGLGGTLLPGALAAVAEDAETITIEILQAAQRIAGVSFTPDEQRRLLEKLNGARGYAAGFARLRAAGLGNSAQPAIVFNPVPPGKTLPTERRPMRRQPIDVSMPRSDEALAFLPLT
;
A
#
# COMPACT_ATOMS: atom_id res chain seq x y z
N MET A 1 34.50 1.43 11.32
CA MET A 1 33.72 0.20 11.08
C MET A 1 32.76 0.06 12.24
N GLU A 2 31.50 0.42 12.05
CA GLU A 2 30.46 0.26 13.08
C GLU A 2 29.23 -0.33 12.39
N GLY A 3 28.90 -1.55 12.79
CA GLY A 3 27.73 -2.27 12.32
C GLY A 3 26.49 -1.54 12.79
N ARG A 4 25.77 -0.90 11.86
CA ARG A 4 24.44 -0.38 12.12
C ARG A 4 23.51 -1.58 12.35
N GLN A 5 23.29 -1.92 13.61
CA GLN A 5 22.24 -2.80 14.11
C GLN A 5 20.94 -2.49 13.35
N ARG A 6 20.33 -3.50 12.72
CA ARG A 6 19.17 -3.31 11.84
C ARG A 6 17.89 -3.63 12.60
N ASP A 7 17.40 -2.67 13.39
CA ASP A 7 16.08 -2.79 14.01
C ASP A 7 15.00 -3.12 12.96
N PHE A 8 14.12 -4.06 13.30
CA PHE A 8 13.03 -4.53 12.44
C PHE A 8 12.00 -3.42 12.23
N ASN A 9 12.19 -2.63 11.17
CA ASN A 9 11.38 -1.46 10.92
C ASN A 9 10.05 -1.81 10.20
N ARG A 10 8.91 -1.30 10.70
CA ARG A 10 7.54 -1.46 10.13
C ARG A 10 7.47 -1.43 8.61
N ARG A 11 8.25 -0.57 7.94
CA ARG A 11 8.30 -0.48 6.47
C ARG A 11 8.84 -1.74 5.78
N ARG A 12 9.94 -2.31 6.29
CA ARG A 12 10.52 -3.57 5.77
C ARG A 12 9.54 -4.74 5.93
N PHE A 13 8.69 -4.63 6.93
CA PHE A 13 7.73 -5.63 7.31
C PHE A 13 6.51 -5.68 6.36
N LEU A 14 5.90 -4.52 6.08
CA LEU A 14 4.84 -4.40 5.07
C LEU A 14 5.32 -4.84 3.68
N GLU A 15 6.54 -4.47 3.33
CA GLU A 15 7.22 -4.84 2.09
C GLU A 15 7.26 -6.35 1.84
N VAL A 16 7.67 -7.15 2.85
CA VAL A 16 7.76 -8.63 2.71
C VAL A 16 6.39 -9.26 2.50
N LEU A 17 5.40 -8.87 3.29
CA LEU A 17 4.10 -9.52 3.25
C LEU A 17 3.27 -9.09 2.03
N SER A 18 3.43 -7.86 1.54
CA SER A 18 2.90 -7.46 0.24
C SER A 18 3.49 -8.31 -0.90
N ALA A 19 4.80 -8.59 -0.88
CA ALA A 19 5.43 -9.44 -1.90
C ALA A 19 5.01 -10.92 -1.83
N ALA A 20 4.51 -11.38 -0.67
CA ALA A 20 3.92 -12.70 -0.49
C ALA A 20 2.41 -12.77 -0.83
N GLY A 21 1.80 -11.67 -1.29
CA GLY A 21 0.36 -11.61 -1.58
C GLY A 21 -0.53 -11.36 -0.35
N LEU A 22 0.07 -11.10 0.82
CA LEU A 22 -0.61 -10.92 2.11
C LEU A 22 -0.83 -9.44 2.45
N GLY A 23 -0.48 -8.53 1.55
CA GLY A 23 -0.60 -7.08 1.75
C GLY A 23 -2.04 -6.57 1.93
N GLY A 24 -3.03 -7.32 1.45
CA GLY A 24 -4.46 -7.02 1.69
C GLY A 24 -5.03 -7.63 2.97
N THR A 25 -4.25 -8.44 3.69
CA THR A 25 -4.68 -9.05 4.96
C THR A 25 -4.28 -8.19 6.14
N LEU A 26 -4.77 -8.52 7.34
CA LEU A 26 -4.31 -7.89 8.58
C LEU A 26 -2.93 -8.41 9.02
N LEU A 27 -2.41 -9.48 8.43
CA LEU A 27 -1.15 -10.12 8.81
C LEU A 27 0.05 -9.15 8.84
N PRO A 28 0.20 -8.20 7.89
CA PRO A 28 1.25 -7.20 7.96
C PRO A 28 1.17 -6.27 9.15
N GLY A 29 -0.04 -5.83 9.51
CA GLY A 29 -0.25 -5.01 10.70
C GLY A 29 -0.06 -5.81 11.98
N ALA A 30 -0.64 -7.01 12.03
CA ALA A 30 -0.55 -7.91 13.17
C ALA A 30 0.91 -8.26 13.49
N LEU A 31 1.66 -8.73 12.49
CA LEU A 31 3.03 -9.17 12.71
C LEU A 31 3.98 -7.99 13.01
N ALA A 32 3.72 -6.79 12.49
CA ALA A 32 4.44 -5.60 12.93
C ALA A 32 4.17 -5.24 14.41
N ALA A 33 2.94 -5.45 14.90
CA ALA A 33 2.58 -5.18 16.28
C ALA A 33 3.18 -6.21 17.26
N VAL A 34 3.28 -7.48 16.86
CA VAL A 34 3.88 -8.51 17.74
C VAL A 34 5.41 -8.52 17.69
N ALA A 35 6.02 -7.99 16.62
CA ALA A 35 7.46 -8.01 16.39
C ALA A 35 8.19 -6.70 16.77
N GLU A 36 7.56 -5.80 17.52
CA GLU A 36 8.00 -4.40 17.71
C GLU A 36 9.48 -4.25 18.11
N ASP A 37 10.02 -5.18 18.91
CA ASP A 37 11.42 -5.20 19.36
C ASP A 37 12.22 -6.44 18.90
N ALA A 38 11.66 -7.24 17.99
CA ALA A 38 12.29 -8.51 17.60
C ALA A 38 13.28 -8.31 16.44
N GLU A 39 14.58 -8.53 16.67
CA GLU A 39 15.61 -8.50 15.62
C GLU A 39 15.45 -9.62 14.59
N THR A 40 14.71 -10.68 14.92
CA THR A 40 14.42 -11.81 14.03
C THR A 40 12.99 -12.27 14.24
N ILE A 41 12.25 -12.51 13.15
CA ILE A 41 10.90 -13.06 13.25
C ILE A 41 11.02 -14.54 13.61
N THR A 42 10.48 -14.94 14.77
CA THR A 42 10.41 -16.35 15.16
C THR A 42 9.10 -16.98 14.73
N ILE A 43 9.02 -18.31 14.85
CA ILE A 43 7.80 -19.06 14.54
C ILE A 43 6.65 -18.67 15.46
N GLU A 44 6.94 -18.39 16.73
CA GLU A 44 5.96 -17.99 17.74
C GLU A 44 5.38 -16.60 17.42
N ILE A 45 6.24 -15.67 17.02
CA ILE A 45 5.84 -14.32 16.59
C ILE A 45 4.94 -14.41 15.34
N LEU A 46 5.32 -15.25 14.36
CA LEU A 46 4.52 -15.50 13.17
C LEU A 46 3.16 -16.15 13.49
N GLN A 47 3.10 -17.08 14.45
CA GLN A 47 1.86 -17.73 14.88
C GLN A 47 0.95 -16.80 15.69
N ALA A 48 1.52 -15.93 16.52
CA ALA A 48 0.75 -14.89 17.22
C ALA A 48 0.11 -13.92 16.21
N ALA A 49 0.85 -13.50 15.19
CA ALA A 49 0.30 -12.65 14.16
C ALA A 49 -0.75 -13.32 13.28
N GLN A 50 -0.58 -14.60 12.94
CA GLN A 50 -1.58 -15.41 12.25
C GLN A 50 -2.92 -15.40 13.00
N ARG A 51 -2.88 -15.60 14.33
CA ARG A 51 -4.08 -15.55 15.19
C ARG A 51 -4.77 -14.19 15.15
N ILE A 52 -4.01 -13.10 15.27
CA ILE A 52 -4.56 -11.73 15.20
C ILE A 52 -5.15 -11.45 13.81
N ALA A 53 -4.48 -11.91 12.75
CA ALA A 53 -4.88 -11.66 11.38
C ALA A 53 -5.98 -12.60 10.85
N GLY A 54 -6.36 -13.62 11.61
CA GLY A 54 -7.35 -14.62 11.20
C GLY A 54 -6.91 -15.48 10.01
N VAL A 55 -5.60 -15.68 9.82
CA VAL A 55 -5.04 -16.50 8.74
C VAL A 55 -4.24 -17.66 9.31
N SER A 56 -4.22 -18.78 8.59
CA SER A 56 -3.52 -20.00 9.01
C SER A 56 -2.63 -20.51 7.88
N PHE A 57 -1.39 -20.83 8.22
CA PHE A 57 -0.43 -21.43 7.30
C PHE A 57 -0.01 -22.82 7.81
N THR A 58 0.27 -23.72 6.87
CA THR A 58 0.90 -25.01 7.17
C THR A 58 2.32 -24.84 7.72
N PRO A 59 2.86 -25.83 8.46
CA PRO A 59 4.23 -25.75 8.98
C PRO A 59 5.29 -25.45 7.90
N ASP A 60 5.12 -26.02 6.71
CA ASP A 60 6.05 -25.78 5.59
C ASP A 60 5.94 -24.37 5.03
N GLU A 61 4.73 -23.80 4.95
CA GLU A 61 4.52 -22.41 4.55
C GLU A 61 5.12 -21.44 5.57
N GLN A 62 4.95 -21.73 6.87
CA GLN A 62 5.55 -20.95 7.95
C GLN A 62 7.07 -20.93 7.84
N ARG A 63 7.71 -22.09 7.61
CA ARG A 63 9.18 -22.15 7.39
C ARG A 63 9.61 -21.31 6.19
N ARG A 64 8.92 -21.44 5.05
CA ARG A 64 9.22 -20.64 3.84
C ARG A 64 9.06 -19.13 4.07
N LEU A 65 8.05 -18.72 4.84
CA LEU A 65 7.84 -17.33 5.23
C LEU A 65 9.00 -16.82 6.09
N LEU A 66 9.42 -17.60 7.09
CA LEU A 66 10.54 -17.25 7.97
C LEU A 66 11.86 -17.14 7.19
N GLU A 67 12.14 -18.07 6.26
CA GLU A 67 13.31 -17.99 5.38
C GLU A 67 13.31 -16.71 4.54
N LYS A 68 12.15 -16.29 4.02
CA LYS A 68 12.02 -15.06 3.22
C LYS A 68 12.07 -13.78 4.05
N LEU A 69 11.57 -13.82 5.29
CA LEU A 69 11.56 -12.70 6.22
C LEU A 69 12.95 -12.43 6.80
N ASN A 70 13.66 -13.49 7.23
CA ASN A 70 14.95 -13.38 7.92
C ASN A 70 16.16 -13.60 7.00
N GLY A 71 15.97 -14.14 5.79
CA GLY A 71 17.07 -14.54 4.92
C GLY A 71 17.87 -13.37 4.32
N ALA A 72 19.16 -13.58 4.08
CA ALA A 72 20.07 -12.59 3.47
C ALA A 72 19.72 -12.23 2.02
N ARG A 73 18.98 -13.10 1.31
CA ARG A 73 18.37 -12.84 -0.01
C ARG A 73 16.84 -12.66 0.08
N GLY A 74 16.32 -12.47 1.29
CA GLY A 74 14.91 -12.23 1.54
C GLY A 74 14.45 -10.88 0.99
N TYR A 75 13.14 -10.64 1.07
CA TYR A 75 12.57 -9.43 0.50
C TYR A 75 13.15 -8.15 1.13
N ALA A 76 13.42 -8.15 2.43
CA ALA A 76 14.04 -7.01 3.13
C ALA A 76 15.40 -6.61 2.52
N ALA A 77 16.22 -7.59 2.12
CA ALA A 77 17.49 -7.33 1.44
C ALA A 77 17.28 -6.83 0.00
N GLY A 78 16.29 -7.37 -0.72
CA GLY A 78 15.88 -6.90 -2.04
C GLY A 78 15.42 -5.44 -2.04
N PHE A 79 14.55 -5.06 -1.11
CA PHE A 79 14.09 -3.68 -0.96
C PHE A 79 15.21 -2.72 -0.54
N ALA A 80 16.15 -3.16 0.32
CA ALA A 80 17.32 -2.37 0.65
C ALA A 80 18.18 -2.06 -0.60
N ARG A 81 18.34 -3.03 -1.50
CA ARG A 81 19.03 -2.81 -2.79
C ARG A 81 18.28 -1.85 -3.70
N LEU A 82 16.95 -2.00 -3.81
CA LEU A 82 16.11 -1.08 -4.59
C LEU A 82 16.18 0.36 -4.06
N ARG A 83 16.20 0.56 -2.74
CA ARG A 83 16.39 1.89 -2.14
C ARG A 83 17.80 2.44 -2.37
N ALA A 84 18.82 1.59 -2.34
CA ALA A 84 20.19 2.00 -2.64
C ALA A 84 20.40 2.38 -4.11
N ALA A 85 19.52 1.95 -5.02
CA ALA A 85 19.62 2.29 -6.44
C ALA A 85 19.38 3.78 -6.75
N GLY A 86 18.90 4.57 -5.79
CA GLY A 86 18.86 6.04 -5.91
C GLY A 86 17.94 6.56 -7.02
N LEU A 87 16.84 5.85 -7.31
CA LEU A 87 15.82 6.30 -8.25
C LEU A 87 15.20 7.61 -7.74
N GLY A 88 15.63 8.73 -8.32
CA GLY A 88 15.09 10.05 -8.03
C GLY A 88 13.67 10.22 -8.58
N ASN A 89 12.98 11.27 -8.15
CA ASN A 89 11.61 11.58 -8.62
C ASN A 89 11.53 11.86 -10.14
N SER A 90 12.66 12.11 -10.79
CA SER A 90 12.76 12.24 -12.24
C SER A 90 12.73 10.89 -12.99
N ALA A 91 12.95 9.78 -12.29
CA ALA A 91 12.81 8.45 -12.88
C ALA A 91 11.33 8.13 -13.05
N GLN A 92 10.89 8.00 -14.31
CA GLN A 92 9.49 7.67 -14.59
C GLN A 92 9.15 6.24 -14.12
N PRO A 93 7.94 6.01 -13.61
CA PRO A 93 7.47 4.66 -13.29
C PRO A 93 7.53 3.75 -14.52
N ALA A 94 7.81 2.45 -14.31
CA ALA A 94 7.81 1.45 -15.38
C ALA A 94 6.42 1.22 -16.00
N ILE A 95 5.36 1.62 -15.29
CA ILE A 95 3.97 1.51 -15.74
C ILE A 95 3.39 2.93 -15.79
N VAL A 96 2.99 3.35 -16.98
CA VAL A 96 2.30 4.62 -17.22
C VAL A 96 0.83 4.33 -17.49
N PHE A 97 -0.06 4.99 -16.75
CA PHE A 97 -1.48 4.94 -17.05
C PHE A 97 -1.77 5.74 -18.31
N ASN A 98 -2.25 5.07 -19.35
CA ASN A 98 -2.80 5.72 -20.53
C ASN A 98 -4.34 5.72 -20.42
N PRO A 99 -4.99 6.89 -20.26
CA PRO A 99 -6.44 6.97 -20.17
C PRO A 99 -7.15 6.67 -21.49
N VAL A 100 -6.42 6.63 -22.61
CA VAL A 100 -6.98 6.36 -23.94
C VAL A 100 -6.76 4.89 -24.28
N PRO A 101 -7.83 4.08 -24.35
CA PRO A 101 -7.72 2.70 -24.80
C PRO A 101 -7.19 2.62 -26.24
N PRO A 102 -6.53 1.52 -26.63
CA PRO A 102 -6.08 1.31 -28.01
C PRO A 102 -7.23 1.48 -29.01
N GLY A 103 -6.99 2.24 -30.09
CA GLY A 103 -7.98 2.47 -31.14
C GLY A 103 -9.08 3.50 -30.82
N LYS A 104 -9.03 4.18 -29.67
CA LYS A 104 -9.96 5.26 -29.33
C LYS A 104 -9.42 6.62 -29.76
N THR A 105 -10.25 7.40 -30.44
CA THR A 105 -10.02 8.82 -30.73
C THR A 105 -10.71 9.67 -29.67
N LEU A 106 -10.00 10.67 -29.16
CA LEU A 106 -10.58 11.64 -28.23
C LEU A 106 -11.39 12.69 -29.02
N PRO A 107 -12.52 13.16 -28.48
CA PRO A 107 -13.27 14.24 -29.11
C PRO A 107 -12.44 15.53 -29.07
N THR A 108 -12.11 16.07 -30.24
CA THR A 108 -11.30 17.31 -30.39
C THR A 108 -12.16 18.57 -30.47
N GLU A 109 -13.48 18.43 -30.54
CA GLU A 109 -14.41 19.55 -30.65
C GLU A 109 -14.38 20.39 -29.37
N ARG A 110 -14.00 21.67 -29.49
CA ARG A 110 -13.99 22.61 -28.38
C ARG A 110 -15.43 23.02 -28.03
N ARG A 111 -15.99 22.43 -26.97
CA ARG A 111 -17.31 22.83 -26.44
C ARG A 111 -17.14 23.97 -25.43
N PRO A 112 -17.62 25.19 -25.73
CA PRO A 112 -17.55 26.28 -24.77
C PRO A 112 -18.44 25.99 -23.57
N MET A 113 -17.99 26.39 -22.38
CA MET A 113 -18.79 26.31 -21.16
C MET A 113 -20.06 27.16 -21.34
N ARG A 114 -21.22 26.52 -21.27
CA ARG A 114 -22.51 27.21 -21.31
C ARG A 114 -22.91 27.59 -19.89
N ARG A 115 -22.81 28.88 -19.57
CA ARG A 115 -23.39 29.43 -18.33
C ARG A 115 -24.89 29.64 -18.54
N GLN A 116 -25.69 29.20 -17.59
CA GLN A 116 -27.13 29.46 -17.56
C GLN A 116 -27.43 30.18 -16.24
N PRO A 117 -28.29 31.23 -16.25
CA PRO A 117 -28.78 31.78 -14.99
C PRO A 117 -29.59 30.70 -14.29
N ILE A 118 -29.26 30.42 -13.03
CA ILE A 118 -29.99 29.47 -12.20
C ILE A 118 -30.93 30.29 -11.31
N ASP A 119 -32.22 30.02 -11.40
CA ASP A 119 -33.22 30.62 -10.52
C ASP A 119 -33.25 29.86 -9.19
N VAL A 120 -32.46 30.33 -8.23
CA VAL A 120 -32.42 29.81 -6.85
C VAL A 120 -32.71 30.93 -5.87
N SER A 121 -33.60 30.66 -4.91
CA SER A 121 -33.91 31.56 -3.80
C SER A 121 -33.20 31.10 -2.52
N MET A 122 -32.91 32.05 -1.62
CA MET A 122 -32.27 31.76 -0.34
C MET A 122 -33.13 30.78 0.48
N PRO A 123 -32.58 29.62 0.90
CA PRO A 123 -33.32 28.68 1.73
C PRO A 123 -33.69 29.30 3.07
N ARG A 124 -34.85 28.89 3.61
CA ARG A 124 -35.36 29.41 4.89
C ARG A 124 -34.70 28.76 6.13
N SER A 125 -33.88 27.73 5.93
CA SER A 125 -33.20 26.99 7.00
C SER A 125 -31.91 26.32 6.51
N ASP A 126 -31.00 26.06 7.43
CA ASP A 126 -29.73 25.37 7.16
C ASP A 126 -29.93 23.92 6.71
N GLU A 127 -31.01 23.27 7.15
CA GLU A 127 -31.36 21.91 6.70
C GLU A 127 -31.74 21.90 5.20
N ALA A 128 -32.48 22.91 4.74
CA ALA A 128 -32.83 23.03 3.33
C ALA A 128 -31.61 23.31 2.44
N LEU A 129 -30.54 23.91 2.99
CA LEU A 129 -29.27 24.10 2.31
C LEU A 129 -28.57 22.77 2.02
N ALA A 130 -28.67 21.79 2.92
CA ALA A 130 -28.02 20.48 2.76
C ALA A 130 -28.59 19.64 1.60
N PHE A 131 -29.80 19.97 1.14
CA PHE A 131 -30.49 19.28 0.04
C PHE A 131 -30.57 20.11 -1.25
N LEU A 132 -29.83 21.22 -1.35
CA LEU A 132 -29.78 21.99 -2.58
C LEU A 132 -29.06 21.20 -3.68
N PRO A 133 -29.62 21.11 -4.90
CA PRO A 133 -28.98 20.38 -5.98
C PRO A 133 -27.68 21.08 -6.41
N LEU A 134 -26.64 20.28 -6.65
CA LEU A 134 -25.40 20.72 -7.28
C LEU A 134 -25.60 20.78 -8.80
N THR A 135 -26.35 21.77 -9.27
CA THR A 135 -26.55 22.07 -10.70
C THR A 135 -25.69 23.23 -11.17
#